data_AF-A0A6H9Q9I3-F1
#
_entry.id   AF-A0A6H9Q9I3-F1
#
_cell.length_a   1.000
_cell.length_b   1.000
_cell.length_c   1.000
_cell.angle_alpha   90.00
_cell.angle_beta   90.00
_cell.angle_gamma   90.00
#
_symmetry.space_group_name_H-M   'P 1'
#
loop_
_entity.id
_entity.type
_entity.pdbx_description
1 polymer ?
#
loop_
_entity_poly.entity_id
_entity_poly.type
_entity_poly.pdbx_seq_one_letter_code
_entity_poly.pdbx_strand_id
1 'polypeptide(L)'
;MKNKWRMPHPATMFLLLTIAVVFLSWICDIYGLKVTLPQTGEEIRVQSLLSPEGIRWWLRNAIKNFTGFAPLGMVIIAMFGLGVAQHSGFIGACIRLGVGNRKEKRKVILWVIVLGLLSNVIGDGGYIILLPIAAMLFQWVGLHPLAGIITAYVSVACGYSANIVLSTMDPLLAHTTQEAALAQTGYQGNTEPLCNYFFMSASTVVITAIVYWLTQKWLLPALGKYEGSVKVEAYRPLSRKERRAIMISIIVAGIYVALILWLTFSSHGILRGVNGGLMHSPFIAGILFLLSLGAGITGIAYGFSSGRYRSDNDVIEGLTQPMKLLGVYFVIAFFAAQMFACFEYSHLDKCLAIMGADLLSSFEPAPLSALVLFILFTAFINLIMVSATSKWAFMSFIFIPMFAQMGISPDIAQCAFRIGDSSTNAITPFMFYMPLVLTYMRQYDKQVTYGTLLKYTWRYSVGILAAWTLFFIIWYLLRIPMGL
;
A
#
# COMPACT_ATOMS: atom_id res chain seq x y z
N MET A 1 20.80 -22.08 -24.82
CA MET A 1 20.40 -20.64 -24.87
C MET A 1 18.99 -20.52 -24.29
N LYS A 2 18.83 -20.00 -23.07
CA LYS A 2 17.49 -19.80 -22.48
C LYS A 2 16.90 -18.53 -23.09
N ASN A 3 15.77 -18.64 -23.78
CA ASN A 3 14.98 -17.49 -24.27
C ASN A 3 14.66 -16.56 -23.08
N LYS A 4 15.52 -15.56 -22.86
CA LYS A 4 15.24 -14.44 -21.96
C LYS A 4 14.24 -13.57 -22.68
N TRP A 5 12.95 -13.84 -22.48
CA TRP A 5 11.91 -12.83 -22.64
C TRP A 5 12.32 -11.66 -21.75
N ARG A 6 13.04 -10.69 -22.33
CA ARG A 6 13.43 -9.47 -21.63
C ARG A 6 12.16 -8.67 -21.49
N MET A 7 11.53 -8.77 -20.32
CA MET A 7 10.40 -7.91 -20.01
C MET A 7 10.81 -6.46 -20.24
N PRO A 8 9.96 -5.67 -20.90
CA PRO A 8 10.28 -4.29 -21.24
C PRO A 8 10.43 -3.45 -19.97
N HIS A 9 11.02 -2.27 -20.12
CA HIS A 9 11.12 -1.30 -19.03
C HIS A 9 9.72 -1.00 -18.45
N PRO A 10 9.56 -0.81 -17.12
CA PRO A 10 8.22 -0.61 -16.53
C PRO A 10 7.41 0.52 -17.16
N ALA A 11 8.05 1.65 -17.49
CA ALA A 11 7.41 2.73 -18.26
C ALA A 11 6.86 2.25 -19.62
N THR A 12 7.63 1.46 -20.37
CA THR A 12 7.19 0.87 -21.64
C THR A 12 6.06 -0.13 -21.42
N MET A 13 6.09 -0.90 -20.33
CA MET A 13 5.00 -1.81 -19.97
C MET A 13 3.69 -1.04 -19.75
N PHE A 14 3.72 0.05 -18.96
CA PHE A 14 2.54 0.89 -18.76
C PHE A 14 2.03 1.52 -20.06
N LEU A 15 2.94 1.99 -20.92
CA LEU A 15 2.57 2.49 -22.24
C LEU A 15 1.86 1.43 -23.09
N LEU A 16 2.39 0.21 -23.15
CA LEU A 16 1.78 -0.90 -23.88
C LEU A 16 0.41 -1.27 -23.30
N LEU A 17 0.27 -1.25 -21.97
CA LEU A 17 -1.02 -1.46 -21.30
C LEU A 17 -2.01 -0.35 -21.61
N THR A 18 -1.60 0.92 -21.66
CA THR A 18 -2.47 2.01 -22.10
C THR A 18 -2.98 1.77 -23.51
N ILE A 19 -2.11 1.38 -24.44
CA ILE A 19 -2.49 1.08 -25.83
C ILE A 19 -3.50 -0.08 -25.86
N ALA A 20 -3.27 -1.13 -25.07
CA ALA A 20 -4.19 -2.25 -24.95
C ALA A 20 -5.56 -1.81 -24.40
N VAL A 21 -5.60 -0.98 -23.36
CA VAL A 21 -6.84 -0.43 -22.79
C VAL A 21 -7.59 0.42 -23.81
N VAL A 22 -6.89 1.27 -24.56
CA VAL A 22 -7.50 2.08 -25.63
C VAL A 22 -8.16 1.17 -26.67
N PHE A 23 -7.46 0.13 -27.10
CA PHE A 23 -7.99 -0.81 -28.09
C PHE A 23 -9.15 -1.65 -27.56
N LEU A 24 -9.05 -2.16 -26.33
CA LEU A 24 -10.13 -2.91 -25.67
C LEU A 24 -11.37 -2.04 -25.44
N SER A 25 -11.20 -0.78 -25.04
CA SER A 25 -12.31 0.16 -24.84
C SER A 25 -13.09 0.38 -26.14
N TRP A 26 -12.38 0.44 -27.26
CA TRP A 26 -12.98 0.58 -28.58
C TRP A 26 -13.75 -0.67 -29.01
N ILE A 27 -13.18 -1.86 -28.79
CA ILE A 27 -13.90 -3.12 -29.08
C ILE A 27 -15.17 -3.22 -28.24
N CYS A 28 -15.07 -3.03 -26.93
CA CYS A 28 -16.21 -3.17 -26.02
C CYS A 28 -17.31 -2.12 -26.28
N ASP A 29 -16.95 -0.92 -26.70
CA ASP A 29 -17.89 0.12 -27.12
C ASP A 29 -18.62 -0.25 -28.43
N ILE A 30 -17.92 -0.85 -29.41
CA ILE A 30 -18.57 -1.35 -30.65
C ILE A 30 -19.63 -2.41 -30.33
N TYR A 31 -19.34 -3.32 -29.40
CA TYR A 31 -20.31 -4.33 -28.94
C TYR A 31 -21.37 -3.76 -27.99
N GLY A 32 -21.30 -2.47 -27.66
CA GLY A 32 -22.28 -1.78 -26.83
C GLY A 32 -22.37 -2.35 -25.41
N LEU A 33 -21.24 -2.80 -24.84
CA LEU A 33 -21.22 -3.37 -23.49
C LEU A 33 -21.72 -2.35 -22.46
N LYS A 34 -22.73 -2.73 -21.69
CA LYS A 34 -23.29 -1.91 -20.61
C LYS A 34 -23.48 -2.76 -19.37
N VAL A 35 -23.40 -2.09 -18.24
CA VAL A 35 -23.60 -2.70 -16.93
C VAL A 35 -24.40 -1.74 -16.07
N THR A 36 -25.38 -2.27 -15.34
CA THR A 36 -26.16 -1.53 -14.35
C THR A 36 -25.38 -1.43 -13.03
N LEU A 37 -25.22 -0.21 -12.51
CA LEU A 37 -24.68 0.02 -11.18
C LEU A 37 -25.65 -0.55 -10.13
N PRO A 38 -25.20 -1.47 -9.25
CA PRO A 38 -26.05 -2.05 -8.20
C PRO A 38 -26.55 -1.01 -7.18
N GLN A 39 -25.81 0.09 -6.99
CA GLN A 39 -26.11 1.13 -6.01
C GLN A 39 -27.24 2.06 -6.43
N THR A 40 -27.18 2.54 -7.67
CA THR A 40 -28.04 3.61 -8.20
C THR A 40 -29.06 3.11 -9.22
N GLY A 41 -28.86 1.91 -9.76
CA GLY A 41 -29.62 1.39 -10.90
C GLY A 41 -29.26 2.06 -12.23
N GLU A 42 -28.28 2.96 -12.27
CA GLU A 42 -27.87 3.64 -13.51
C GLU A 42 -27.10 2.71 -14.44
N GLU A 43 -27.38 2.78 -15.75
CA GLU A 43 -26.61 2.07 -16.76
C GLU A 43 -25.31 2.82 -17.10
N ILE A 44 -24.16 2.19 -16.80
CA ILE A 44 -22.87 2.63 -17.31
C ILE A 44 -22.57 1.90 -18.62
N ARG A 45 -22.29 2.65 -19.68
CA ARG A 45 -21.72 2.11 -20.93
C ARG A 45 -20.20 2.25 -20.92
N VAL A 46 -19.51 1.27 -21.52
CA VAL A 46 -18.08 1.41 -21.82
C VAL A 46 -17.89 2.59 -22.76
N GLN A 47 -16.92 3.45 -22.47
CA GLN A 47 -16.58 4.59 -23.31
C GLN A 47 -15.32 4.30 -24.11
N SER A 48 -15.40 4.37 -25.45
CA SER A 48 -14.21 4.25 -26.29
C SER A 48 -13.29 5.47 -26.16
N LEU A 49 -12.00 5.21 -25.92
CA LEU A 49 -10.96 6.23 -25.95
C LEU A 49 -10.59 6.68 -27.38
N LEU A 50 -10.94 5.89 -28.40
CA LEU A 50 -10.74 6.23 -29.82
C LEU A 50 -11.87 7.08 -30.41
N SER A 51 -12.92 7.36 -29.64
CA SER A 51 -13.97 8.29 -30.02
C SER A 51 -13.42 9.74 -30.09
N PRO A 52 -14.06 10.64 -30.87
CA PRO A 52 -13.71 12.06 -30.87
C PRO A 52 -13.76 12.68 -29.47
N GLU A 53 -14.71 12.28 -28.64
CA GLU A 53 -14.84 12.65 -27.23
C GLU A 53 -13.66 12.13 -26.41
N GLY A 54 -13.31 10.85 -26.54
CA GLY A 54 -12.22 10.19 -25.83
C GLY A 54 -10.86 10.82 -26.14
N ILE A 55 -10.57 11.10 -27.41
CA ILE A 55 -9.32 11.78 -27.83
C ILE A 55 -9.27 13.21 -27.25
N ARG A 56 -10.37 13.96 -27.34
CA ARG A 56 -10.46 15.31 -26.73
C ARG A 56 -10.32 15.26 -25.22
N TRP A 57 -10.87 14.24 -24.56
CA TRP A 57 -10.73 14.05 -23.12
C TRP A 57 -9.28 13.77 -22.75
N TRP A 58 -8.59 12.88 -23.48
CA TRP A 58 -7.21 12.52 -23.19
C TRP A 58 -6.28 13.74 -23.33
N LEU A 59 -6.37 14.47 -24.44
CA LEU A 59 -5.55 15.68 -24.65
C LEU A 59 -5.79 16.75 -23.58
N ARG A 60 -7.04 16.93 -23.12
CA ARG A 60 -7.37 17.91 -22.06
C ARG A 60 -6.90 17.48 -20.67
N ASN A 61 -6.87 16.18 -20.39
CA ASN A 61 -6.61 15.66 -19.06
C ASN A 61 -5.23 15.06 -18.87
N ALA A 62 -4.39 14.91 -19.90
CA ALA A 62 -3.07 14.29 -19.76
C ALA A 62 -2.22 14.89 -18.61
N ILE A 63 -2.18 16.23 -18.49
CA ILE A 63 -1.47 16.91 -17.40
C ILE A 63 -2.18 16.66 -16.06
N LYS A 64 -3.50 16.84 -16.01
CA LYS A 64 -4.30 16.65 -14.78
C LYS A 64 -4.22 15.22 -14.25
N ASN A 65 -4.22 14.23 -15.13
CA ASN A 65 -4.05 12.82 -14.80
C ASN A 65 -2.71 12.59 -14.11
N PHE A 66 -1.64 13.20 -14.62
CA PHE A 66 -0.32 13.08 -14.00
C PHE A 66 -0.22 13.83 -12.67
N THR A 67 -0.59 15.11 -12.62
CA THR A 67 -0.48 15.93 -11.40
C THR A 67 -1.46 15.50 -10.31
N GLY A 68 -2.62 14.96 -10.70
CA GLY A 68 -3.65 14.42 -9.81
C GLY A 68 -3.42 12.97 -9.42
N PHE A 69 -2.36 12.33 -9.92
CA PHE A 69 -2.01 10.97 -9.51
C PHE A 69 -1.57 10.96 -8.05
N ALA A 70 -2.44 10.51 -7.15
CA ALA A 70 -2.25 10.60 -5.71
C ALA A 70 -0.85 10.14 -5.20
N PRO A 71 -0.28 9.01 -5.68
CA PRO A 71 1.05 8.56 -5.25
C PRO A 71 2.17 9.54 -5.61
N LEU A 72 2.04 10.31 -6.69
CA LEU A 72 3.04 11.28 -7.12
C LEU A 72 3.28 12.33 -6.03
N GLY A 73 2.21 13.00 -5.60
CA GLY A 73 2.28 14.04 -4.57
C GLY A 73 2.74 13.49 -3.22
N MET A 74 2.20 12.33 -2.82
CA MET A 74 2.55 11.68 -1.56
C MET A 74 4.05 11.33 -1.49
N VAL A 75 4.59 10.73 -2.55
CA VAL A 75 6.01 10.35 -2.61
C VAL A 75 6.92 11.57 -2.56
N ILE A 76 6.62 12.62 -3.32
CA ILE A 76 7.44 13.84 -3.34
C ILE A 76 7.52 14.46 -1.95
N ILE A 77 6.35 14.68 -1.31
CA ILE A 77 6.27 15.32 0.00
C ILE A 77 6.98 14.48 1.07
N ALA A 78 6.75 13.17 1.10
CA ALA A 78 7.40 12.29 2.07
C ALA A 78 8.91 12.19 1.87
N MET A 79 9.38 12.23 0.62
CA MET A 79 10.80 12.16 0.28
C MET A 79 11.57 13.41 0.64
N PHE A 80 10.93 14.59 0.74
CA PHE A 80 11.62 15.79 1.25
C PHE A 80 12.10 15.60 2.69
N GLY A 81 11.21 15.21 3.60
CA GLY A 81 11.56 14.97 5.00
C GLY A 81 12.55 13.84 5.18
N LEU A 82 12.30 12.71 4.52
CA LEU A 82 13.18 11.54 4.57
C LEU A 82 14.54 11.82 3.94
N GLY A 83 14.59 12.58 2.86
CA GLY A 83 15.82 12.99 2.22
C GLY A 83 16.73 13.75 3.15
N VAL A 84 16.19 14.76 3.83
CA VAL A 84 16.94 15.57 4.79
C VAL A 84 17.42 14.72 5.98
N ALA A 85 16.58 13.82 6.50
CA ALA A 85 16.94 12.90 7.58
C ALA A 85 17.99 11.86 7.17
N GLN A 86 17.94 11.40 5.91
CA GLN A 86 18.89 10.43 5.39
C GLN A 86 20.23 11.09 5.04
N HIS A 87 20.20 12.26 4.41
CA HIS A 87 21.38 13.04 4.02
C HIS A 87 22.16 13.54 5.24
N SER A 88 21.46 13.95 6.31
CA SER A 88 22.11 14.27 7.59
C SER A 88 22.70 13.03 8.26
N GLY A 89 22.28 11.84 7.83
CA GLY A 89 22.63 10.53 8.38
C GLY A 89 22.05 10.27 9.75
N PHE A 90 20.99 10.99 10.13
CA PHE A 90 20.18 10.71 11.31
C PHE A 90 19.63 9.27 11.27
N ILE A 91 19.05 8.85 10.14
CA ILE A 91 18.50 7.50 9.98
C ILE A 91 19.58 6.44 10.21
N GLY A 92 20.76 6.61 9.60
CA GLY A 92 21.89 5.69 9.79
C GLY A 92 22.42 5.66 11.23
N ALA A 93 22.38 6.79 11.94
CA ALA A 93 22.74 6.87 13.35
C ALA A 93 21.73 6.16 14.27
N CYS A 94 20.43 6.29 13.99
CA CYS A 94 19.36 5.58 14.70
C CYS A 94 19.44 4.07 14.49
N ILE A 95 19.72 3.61 13.26
CA ILE A 95 19.93 2.18 12.97
C ILE A 95 21.14 1.63 13.76
N ARG A 96 22.25 2.38 13.78
CA ARG A 96 23.45 2.06 14.56
C ARG A 96 23.16 1.91 16.06
N LEU A 97 22.31 2.77 16.60
CA LEU A 97 21.94 2.78 18.01
C LEU A 97 20.97 1.65 18.36
N GLY A 98 19.94 1.43 17.54
CA GLY A 98 18.86 0.47 17.82
C GLY A 98 19.20 -0.99 17.54
N VAL A 99 19.95 -1.27 16.46
CA VAL A 99 20.25 -2.65 16.05
C VAL A 99 21.54 -3.18 16.71
N GLY A 100 22.35 -2.31 17.30
CA GLY A 100 23.57 -2.71 18.00
C GLY A 100 24.52 -3.54 17.12
N ASN A 101 25.18 -4.53 17.74
CA ASN A 101 26.11 -5.43 17.06
C ASN A 101 25.37 -6.37 16.10
N ARG A 102 25.96 -6.71 14.93
CA ARG A 102 25.37 -7.39 13.75
C ARG A 102 24.68 -8.77 13.94
N LYS A 103 24.37 -9.21 15.16
CA LYS A 103 23.99 -10.60 15.47
C LYS A 103 22.47 -10.88 15.40
N GLU A 104 21.59 -9.88 15.45
CA GLU A 104 20.14 -10.12 15.60
C GLU A 104 19.33 -10.12 14.28
N LYS A 105 19.80 -10.89 13.28
CA LYS A 105 19.15 -11.01 11.95
C LYS A 105 17.65 -11.29 12.03
N ARG A 106 17.23 -12.21 12.91
CA ARG A 106 15.83 -12.62 13.06
C ARG A 106 14.95 -11.48 13.56
N LYS A 107 15.43 -10.72 14.55
CA LYS A 107 14.68 -9.60 15.11
C LYS A 107 14.47 -8.51 14.07
N VAL A 108 15.49 -8.17 13.28
CA VAL A 108 15.37 -7.14 12.24
C VAL A 108 14.34 -7.52 11.18
N ILE A 109 14.30 -8.77 10.73
CA ILE A 109 13.27 -9.25 9.79
C ILE A 109 11.88 -9.09 10.42
N LEU A 110 11.70 -9.54 11.66
CA LEU A 110 10.42 -9.41 12.37
C LEU A 110 9.99 -7.95 12.57
N TRP A 111 10.92 -7.07 12.97
CA TRP A 111 10.65 -5.64 13.13
C TRP A 111 10.20 -5.00 11.82
N VAL A 112 10.85 -5.30 10.69
CA VAL A 112 10.44 -4.78 9.39
C VAL A 112 9.04 -5.27 9.01
N ILE A 113 8.73 -6.54 9.28
CA ILE A 113 7.41 -7.10 8.96
C ILE A 113 6.32 -6.44 9.81
N VAL A 114 6.51 -6.38 11.13
CA VAL A 114 5.54 -5.78 12.06
C VAL A 114 5.34 -4.29 11.76
N LEU A 115 6.42 -3.55 11.51
CA LEU A 115 6.32 -2.14 11.11
C LEU A 115 5.61 -1.99 9.76
N GLY A 116 5.80 -2.93 8.83
CA GLY A 116 5.09 -2.95 7.54
C GLY A 116 3.60 -3.16 7.71
N LEU A 117 3.19 -4.14 8.51
CA LEU A 117 1.78 -4.38 8.80
C LEU A 117 1.14 -3.16 9.47
N LEU A 118 1.77 -2.63 10.53
CA LEU A 118 1.24 -1.48 11.29
C LEU A 118 1.30 -0.15 10.52
N SER A 119 2.07 -0.06 9.44
CA SER A 119 2.20 1.19 8.69
C SER A 119 0.91 1.62 8.00
N ASN A 120 -0.06 0.71 7.83
CA ASN A 120 -1.36 1.00 7.24
C ASN A 120 -2.20 1.99 8.09
N VAL A 121 -1.85 2.18 9.37
CA VAL A 121 -2.44 3.24 10.20
C VAL A 121 -2.15 4.64 9.63
N ILE A 122 -1.00 4.79 8.97
CA ILE A 122 -0.58 6.03 8.29
C ILE A 122 -1.13 6.06 6.84
N GLY A 123 -1.91 5.05 6.46
CA GLY A 123 -2.33 4.80 5.09
C GLY A 123 -1.15 4.41 4.21
N ASP A 124 -1.15 4.89 2.98
CA ASP A 124 -0.15 4.51 1.99
C ASP A 124 1.28 5.03 2.25
N GLY A 125 1.45 5.88 3.28
CA GLY A 125 2.77 6.39 3.70
C GLY A 125 3.76 5.28 4.06
N GLY A 126 3.26 4.10 4.46
CA GLY A 126 4.08 2.92 4.75
C GLY A 126 4.96 2.48 3.60
N TYR A 127 4.45 2.50 2.36
CA TYR A 127 5.25 2.16 1.17
C TYR A 127 6.42 3.12 0.97
N ILE A 128 6.26 4.38 1.35
CA ILE A 128 7.22 5.42 1.03
C ILE A 128 8.36 5.42 2.05
N ILE A 129 8.00 5.29 3.32
CA ILE A 129 8.93 5.41 4.44
C ILE A 129 9.67 4.09 4.70
N LEU A 130 8.97 2.96 4.64
CA LEU A 130 9.54 1.71 5.13
C LEU A 130 10.51 1.06 4.15
N LEU A 131 10.31 1.20 2.83
CA LEU A 131 11.17 0.56 1.82
C LEU A 131 12.66 0.95 1.95
N PRO A 132 13.04 2.24 1.97
CA PRO A 132 14.46 2.61 2.10
C PRO A 132 15.03 2.21 3.48
N ILE A 133 14.25 2.32 4.55
CA ILE A 133 14.67 1.95 5.91
C ILE A 133 14.92 0.44 6.00
N ALA A 134 14.02 -0.37 5.47
CA ALA A 134 14.15 -1.82 5.45
C ALA A 134 15.36 -2.28 4.63
N ALA A 135 15.63 -1.63 3.48
CA ALA A 135 16.82 -1.88 2.69
C ALA A 135 18.09 -1.66 3.53
N MET A 136 18.20 -0.50 4.19
CA MET A 136 19.34 -0.15 5.06
C MET A 136 19.48 -1.10 6.25
N LEU A 137 18.37 -1.45 6.92
CA LEU A 137 18.36 -2.38 8.05
C LEU A 137 18.86 -3.77 7.65
N PHE A 138 18.39 -4.32 6.53
CA PHE A 138 18.83 -5.61 6.03
C PHE A 138 20.31 -5.58 5.67
N GLN A 139 20.74 -4.54 4.97
CA GLN A 139 22.15 -4.33 4.63
C GLN A 139 23.03 -4.27 5.89
N TRP A 140 22.57 -3.57 6.93
CA TRP A 140 23.29 -3.37 8.19
C TRP A 140 23.62 -4.70 8.91
N VAL A 141 22.67 -5.65 8.91
CA VAL A 141 22.87 -6.98 9.50
C VAL A 141 23.53 -7.97 8.51
N GLY A 142 23.98 -7.49 7.36
CA GLY A 142 24.62 -8.30 6.33
C GLY A 142 23.67 -9.24 5.59
N LEU A 143 22.39 -8.90 5.50
CA LEU A 143 21.40 -9.51 4.63
C LEU A 143 21.31 -8.74 3.31
N HIS A 144 20.69 -9.36 2.30
CA HIS A 144 20.52 -8.74 0.99
C HIS A 144 19.53 -7.56 1.07
N PRO A 145 19.88 -6.33 0.63
CA PRO A 145 19.02 -5.15 0.74
C PRO A 145 17.72 -5.29 -0.07
N LEU A 146 17.76 -5.91 -1.26
CA LEU A 146 16.55 -6.28 -2.00
C LEU A 146 15.59 -7.14 -1.19
N ALA A 147 16.10 -8.03 -0.32
CA ALA A 147 15.22 -8.81 0.55
C ALA A 147 14.47 -7.90 1.52
N GLY A 148 15.13 -6.89 2.08
CA GLY A 148 14.50 -5.88 2.93
C GLY A 148 13.40 -5.10 2.21
N ILE A 149 13.66 -4.66 0.97
CA ILE A 149 12.67 -3.95 0.14
C ILE A 149 11.47 -4.85 -0.14
N ILE A 150 11.70 -6.09 -0.57
CA ILE A 150 10.62 -7.04 -0.89
C ILE A 150 9.82 -7.40 0.36
N THR A 151 10.49 -7.68 1.49
CA THR A 151 9.82 -7.98 2.76
C THR A 151 8.96 -6.80 3.21
N ALA A 152 9.49 -5.57 3.20
CA ALA A 152 8.70 -4.39 3.53
C ALA A 152 7.53 -4.19 2.56
N TYR A 153 7.76 -4.30 1.24
CA TYR A 153 6.72 -4.15 0.24
C TYR A 153 5.58 -5.15 0.44
N VAL A 154 5.91 -6.44 0.62
CA VAL A 154 4.93 -7.50 0.87
C VAL A 154 4.20 -7.26 2.19
N SER A 155 4.89 -6.86 3.25
CA SER A 155 4.25 -6.59 4.54
C SER A 155 3.27 -5.43 4.46
N VAL A 156 3.60 -4.34 3.78
CA VAL A 156 2.65 -3.23 3.59
C VAL A 156 1.50 -3.65 2.66
N ALA A 157 1.81 -4.28 1.52
CA ALA A 157 0.83 -4.65 0.50
C ALA A 157 -0.14 -5.74 0.94
N CYS A 158 0.38 -6.88 1.38
CA CYS A 158 -0.43 -8.00 1.82
C CYS A 158 -0.99 -7.83 3.24
N GLY A 159 -0.41 -6.91 4.01
CA GLY A 159 -0.92 -6.53 5.33
C GLY A 159 -1.98 -5.44 5.33
N TYR A 160 -2.36 -4.90 4.16
CA TYR A 160 -3.14 -3.66 4.04
C TYR A 160 -4.38 -3.62 4.96
N SER A 161 -5.16 -4.70 4.99
CA SER A 161 -6.33 -4.84 5.87
C SER A 161 -6.03 -5.32 7.30
N ALA A 162 -4.91 -6.00 7.54
CA ALA A 162 -4.61 -6.63 8.82
C ALA A 162 -3.83 -5.67 9.73
N ASN A 163 -4.52 -5.15 10.74
CA ASN A 163 -3.93 -4.25 11.73
C ASN A 163 -4.39 -4.57 13.15
N ILE A 164 -3.52 -4.26 14.12
CA ILE A 164 -3.85 -4.23 15.55
C ILE A 164 -4.54 -2.90 15.91
N VAL A 165 -4.30 -1.86 15.13
CA VAL A 165 -4.88 -0.53 15.33
C VAL A 165 -5.85 -0.25 14.19
N LEU A 166 -6.97 0.42 14.49
CA LEU A 166 -7.91 0.87 13.47
C LEU A 166 -7.18 1.72 12.41
N SER A 167 -7.31 1.29 11.17
CA SER A 167 -6.89 2.01 9.98
C SER A 167 -8.00 2.95 9.51
N THR A 168 -7.66 3.89 8.64
CA THR A 168 -8.65 4.75 7.97
C THR A 168 -9.60 3.97 7.07
N MET A 169 -9.25 2.74 6.68
CA MET A 169 -10.10 1.89 5.84
C MET A 169 -11.23 1.22 6.61
N ASP A 170 -11.02 0.87 7.88
CA ASP A 170 -12.02 0.19 8.71
C ASP A 170 -13.38 0.91 8.71
N PRO A 171 -13.47 2.22 9.01
CA PRO A 171 -14.74 2.95 8.99
C PRO A 171 -15.28 3.16 7.57
N LEU A 172 -14.42 3.29 6.55
CA LEU A 172 -14.87 3.46 5.17
C LEU A 172 -15.56 2.19 4.65
N LEU A 173 -14.93 1.03 4.87
CA LEU A 173 -15.51 -0.26 4.48
C LEU A 173 -16.77 -0.57 5.28
N ALA A 174 -16.74 -0.35 6.60
CA ALA A 174 -17.90 -0.55 7.47
C ALA A 174 -19.10 0.33 7.06
N HIS A 175 -18.85 1.60 6.70
CA HIS A 175 -19.90 2.49 6.24
C HIS A 175 -20.55 2.00 4.94
N THR A 176 -19.75 1.63 3.94
CA THR A 176 -20.26 1.07 2.68
C THR A 176 -20.97 -0.28 2.87
N THR A 177 -20.51 -1.11 3.81
CA THR A 177 -21.19 -2.36 4.19
C THR A 177 -22.55 -2.06 4.82
N GLN A 178 -22.60 -1.06 5.70
CA GLN A 178 -23.84 -0.65 6.36
C GLN A 178 -24.86 -0.10 5.35
N GLU A 179 -24.44 0.74 4.41
CA GLU A 179 -25.33 1.25 3.36
C GLU A 179 -25.93 0.12 2.51
N ALA A 180 -25.11 -0.84 2.10
CA ALA A 180 -25.55 -2.00 1.34
C ALA A 180 -26.42 -2.97 2.15
N ALA A 181 -26.23 -3.06 3.47
CA ALA A 181 -27.09 -3.85 4.35
C ALA A 181 -28.44 -3.16 4.58
N LEU A 182 -28.46 -1.84 4.79
CA LEU A 182 -29.68 -1.05 4.96
C LEU A 182 -30.55 -0.97 3.69
N ALA A 183 -29.95 -1.14 2.52
CA ALA A 183 -30.68 -1.28 1.27
C ALA A 183 -31.59 -2.52 1.23
N GLN A 184 -31.38 -3.48 2.14
CA GLN A 184 -32.19 -4.70 2.24
C GLN A 184 -33.38 -4.50 3.20
N THR A 185 -34.55 -4.98 2.78
CA THR A 185 -35.76 -4.91 3.60
C THR A 185 -35.61 -5.76 4.86
N GLY A 186 -35.64 -5.12 6.03
CA GLY A 186 -35.69 -5.80 7.34
C GLY A 186 -34.36 -5.90 8.11
N TYR A 187 -33.24 -5.39 7.57
CA TYR A 187 -32.00 -5.31 8.33
C TYR A 187 -32.06 -4.17 9.37
N GLN A 188 -31.87 -4.50 10.65
CA GLN A 188 -31.85 -3.54 11.77
C GLN A 188 -30.48 -3.49 12.48
N GLY A 189 -29.45 -4.13 11.92
CA GLY A 189 -28.11 -4.17 12.50
C GLY A 189 -27.31 -2.90 12.21
N ASN A 190 -26.22 -2.70 12.96
CA ASN A 190 -25.25 -1.65 12.71
C ASN A 190 -23.86 -2.26 12.52
N THR A 191 -23.28 -2.08 11.33
CA THR A 191 -21.93 -2.50 11.00
C THR A 191 -20.96 -1.41 11.48
N GLU A 192 -20.47 -1.53 12.70
CA GLU A 192 -19.53 -0.55 13.26
C GLU A 192 -18.12 -0.70 12.66
N PRO A 193 -17.26 0.35 12.72
CA PRO A 193 -15.87 0.28 12.26
C PRO A 193 -15.04 -0.85 12.91
N LEU A 194 -15.48 -1.35 14.07
CA LEU A 194 -14.82 -2.40 14.85
C LEU A 194 -15.31 -3.82 14.53
N CYS A 195 -16.24 -3.99 13.58
CA CYS A 195 -16.86 -5.27 13.22
C CYS A 195 -15.88 -6.38 12.81
N ASN A 196 -14.64 -6.04 12.40
CA ASN A 196 -13.61 -7.02 12.02
C ASN A 196 -12.36 -6.97 12.92
N TYR A 197 -12.40 -6.24 14.03
CA TYR A 197 -11.21 -5.93 14.83
C TYR A 197 -10.51 -7.18 15.38
N PHE A 198 -11.24 -8.15 15.93
CA PHE A 198 -10.65 -9.36 16.51
C PHE A 198 -9.97 -10.21 15.45
N PHE A 199 -10.63 -10.41 14.32
CA PHE A 199 -10.07 -11.19 13.23
C PHE A 199 -8.83 -10.51 12.62
N MET A 200 -8.87 -9.19 12.38
CA MET A 200 -7.75 -8.45 11.77
C MET A 200 -6.54 -8.36 12.71
N SER A 201 -6.78 -8.22 14.02
CA SER A 201 -5.72 -8.25 15.03
C SER A 201 -5.01 -9.61 15.07
N ALA A 202 -5.77 -10.71 15.10
CA ALA A 202 -5.20 -12.05 15.06
C ALA A 202 -4.51 -12.35 13.72
N SER A 203 -5.07 -11.87 12.62
CA SER A 203 -4.49 -11.99 11.26
C SER A 203 -3.12 -11.34 11.17
N THR A 204 -2.87 -10.24 11.91
CA THR A 204 -1.56 -9.58 11.96
C THR A 204 -0.45 -10.55 12.41
N VAL A 205 -0.74 -11.39 13.42
CA VAL A 205 0.21 -12.39 13.93
C VAL A 205 0.44 -13.51 12.90
N VAL A 206 -0.64 -13.99 12.28
CA VAL A 206 -0.59 -15.06 11.27
C VAL A 206 0.20 -14.61 10.05
N ILE A 207 -0.09 -13.43 9.49
CA ILE A 207 0.62 -12.87 8.34
C ILE A 207 2.10 -12.61 8.70
N THR A 208 2.38 -12.12 9.91
CA THR A 208 3.77 -11.96 10.38
C THR A 208 4.55 -13.27 10.30
N ALA A 209 3.97 -14.36 10.81
CA ALA A 209 4.60 -15.67 10.80
C ALA A 209 4.84 -16.18 9.37
N ILE A 210 3.88 -16.02 8.47
CA ILE A 210 3.96 -16.46 7.06
C ILE A 210 5.04 -15.67 6.31
N VAL A 211 5.00 -14.34 6.39
CA VAL A 211 5.98 -13.47 5.72
C VAL A 211 7.38 -13.74 6.25
N TYR A 212 7.52 -13.94 7.56
CA TYR A 212 8.80 -14.28 8.19
C TYR A 212 9.33 -15.62 7.67
N TRP A 213 8.49 -16.65 7.65
CA TRP A 213 8.85 -17.98 7.18
C TRP A 213 9.28 -17.97 5.70
N LEU A 214 8.49 -17.34 4.82
CA LEU A 214 8.83 -17.19 3.40
C LEU A 214 10.12 -16.39 3.17
N THR A 215 10.31 -15.33 3.95
CA THR A 215 11.54 -14.51 3.87
C THR A 215 12.77 -15.32 4.24
N GLN A 216 12.71 -16.06 5.35
CA GLN A 216 13.85 -16.81 5.86
C GLN A 216 14.16 -18.05 5.03
N LYS A 217 13.15 -18.82 4.63
CA LYS A 217 13.33 -20.11 3.97
C LYS A 217 13.47 -19.99 2.46
N TRP A 218 12.90 -18.95 1.85
CA TRP A 218 12.86 -18.85 0.40
C TRP A 218 13.57 -17.62 -0.15
N LEU A 219 13.18 -16.42 0.28
CA LEU A 219 13.69 -15.17 -0.32
C LEU A 219 15.20 -15.00 -0.09
N LEU A 220 15.65 -15.18 1.16
CA LEU A 220 17.08 -15.02 1.51
C LEU A 220 17.99 -16.03 0.80
N PRO A 221 17.68 -17.35 0.76
CA PRO A 221 18.45 -18.30 -0.04
C PRO A 221 18.42 -18.00 -1.55
N ALA A 222 17.28 -17.55 -2.09
CA ALA A 222 17.14 -17.28 -3.51
C ALA A 222 17.94 -16.05 -4.00
N LEU A 223 18.14 -15.05 -3.13
CA LEU A 223 18.93 -13.86 -3.43
C LEU A 223 20.43 -14.06 -3.18
N GLY A 224 20.81 -14.99 -2.29
CA GLY A 224 22.21 -15.27 -1.99
C GLY A 224 22.92 -14.12 -1.25
N LYS A 225 24.26 -14.11 -1.32
CA LYS A 225 25.07 -13.03 -0.73
C LYS A 225 25.04 -11.82 -1.65
N TYR A 226 24.82 -10.64 -1.07
CA TYR A 226 24.84 -9.39 -1.81
C TYR A 226 26.28 -8.97 -2.13
N GLU A 227 26.61 -8.90 -3.42
CA GLU A 227 27.91 -8.44 -3.95
C GLU A 227 27.81 -7.09 -4.68
N GLY A 228 26.70 -6.36 -4.50
CA GLY A 228 26.43 -5.12 -5.22
C GLY A 228 27.33 -3.94 -4.82
N SER A 229 27.33 -2.91 -5.66
CA SER A 229 28.22 -1.74 -5.57
C SER A 229 27.90 -0.79 -4.41
N VAL A 230 26.64 -0.75 -3.95
CA VAL A 230 26.25 0.05 -2.78
C VAL A 230 26.75 -0.67 -1.54
N LYS A 231 27.91 -0.28 -1.01
CA LYS A 231 28.48 -0.87 0.21
C LYS A 231 27.96 -0.14 1.45
N VAL A 232 27.61 -0.89 2.49
CA VAL A 232 27.36 -0.32 3.83
C VAL A 232 28.68 0.25 4.33
N GLU A 233 28.68 1.49 4.82
CA GLU A 233 29.83 2.00 5.57
C GLU A 233 30.19 1.00 6.69
N ALA A 234 31.48 0.69 6.84
CA ALA A 234 31.93 -0.22 7.89
C ALA A 234 31.40 0.25 9.26
N TYR A 235 31.00 -0.69 10.12
CA TYR A 235 30.48 -0.38 11.45
C TYR A 235 31.47 0.54 12.18
N ARG A 236 31.05 1.77 12.45
CA ARG A 236 31.78 2.72 13.30
C ARG A 236 30.92 3.02 14.52
N PRO A 237 31.45 2.83 15.73
CA PRO A 237 30.74 3.20 16.96
C PRO A 237 30.43 4.70 16.91
N LEU A 238 29.28 5.07 17.48
CA LEU A 238 28.84 6.46 17.47
C LEU A 238 29.85 7.34 18.20
N SER A 239 30.31 8.40 17.54
CA SER A 239 31.16 9.41 18.18
C SER A 239 30.41 10.11 19.31
N ARG A 240 31.13 10.69 20.28
CA ARG A 240 30.52 11.51 21.34
C ARG A 240 29.69 12.66 20.75
N LYS A 241 30.14 13.24 19.63
CA LYS A 241 29.40 14.28 18.88
C LYS A 241 28.10 13.72 18.28
N GLU A 242 28.15 12.58 17.61
CA GLU A 242 26.95 11.93 17.05
C GLU A 242 25.95 11.53 18.15
N ARG A 243 26.42 11.04 19.30
CA ARG A 243 25.55 10.68 20.42
C ARG A 243 24.85 11.89 21.03
N ARG A 244 25.54 13.02 21.18
CA ARG A 244 24.92 14.28 21.59
C ARG A 244 23.93 14.78 20.53
N ALA A 245 24.28 14.67 19.25
CA ALA A 245 23.41 15.04 18.14
C ALA A 245 22.11 14.22 18.11
N ILE A 246 22.17 12.91 18.34
CA ILE A 246 20.98 12.06 18.47
C ILE A 246 20.10 12.56 19.63
N MET A 247 20.69 12.84 20.79
CA MET A 247 19.93 13.31 21.97
C MET A 247 19.20 14.62 21.68
N ILE A 248 19.87 15.58 21.04
CA ILE A 248 19.25 16.84 20.61
C ILE A 248 18.11 16.56 19.62
N SER A 249 18.32 15.67 18.67
CA SER A 249 17.31 15.31 17.67
C SER A 249 16.08 14.63 18.30
N ILE A 250 16.28 13.81 19.32
CA ILE A 250 15.18 13.19 20.10
C ILE A 250 14.41 14.26 20.89
N ILE A 251 15.10 15.22 21.49
CA ILE A 251 14.44 16.33 22.21
C ILE A 251 13.59 17.15 21.22
N VAL A 252 14.15 17.50 20.06
CA VAL A 252 13.44 18.21 19.00
C VAL A 252 12.24 17.39 18.49
N ALA A 253 12.41 16.08 18.30
CA ALA A 253 11.32 15.19 17.94
C ALA A 253 10.21 15.19 19.01
N GLY A 254 10.58 15.13 20.28
CA GLY A 254 9.65 15.16 21.41
C GLY A 254 8.86 16.46 21.48
N ILE A 255 9.53 17.61 21.32
CA ILE A 255 8.87 18.93 21.27
C ILE A 255 7.92 19.01 20.08
N TYR A 256 8.35 18.54 18.91
CA TYR A 256 7.51 18.52 17.71
C TYR A 256 6.25 17.67 17.92
N VAL A 257 6.41 16.44 18.43
CA VAL A 257 5.28 15.55 18.71
C VAL A 257 4.36 16.15 19.76
N ALA A 258 4.89 16.73 20.84
CA ALA A 258 4.09 17.39 21.86
C ALA A 258 3.29 18.58 21.30
N LEU A 259 3.90 19.37 20.41
CA LEU A 259 3.22 20.47 19.73
C LEU A 259 2.08 19.97 18.84
N ILE A 260 2.32 18.93 18.03
CA ILE A 260 1.28 18.35 17.17
C ILE A 260 0.15 17.75 17.99
N LEU A 261 0.46 17.02 19.07
CA LEU A 261 -0.54 16.48 19.98
C LEU A 261 -1.33 17.59 20.68
N TRP A 262 -0.68 18.68 21.09
CA TRP A 262 -1.37 19.83 21.67
C TRP A 262 -2.30 20.49 20.64
N LEU A 263 -1.83 20.73 19.41
CA LEU A 263 -2.65 21.27 18.32
C LEU A 263 -3.79 20.33 17.87
N THR A 264 -3.70 19.04 18.19
CA THR A 264 -4.72 18.04 17.84
C THR A 264 -5.69 17.79 18.99
N PHE A 265 -5.25 17.80 20.25
CA PHE A 265 -6.06 17.40 21.39
C PHE A 265 -6.49 18.54 22.33
N SER A 266 -5.92 19.74 22.18
CA SER A 266 -6.33 20.92 22.93
C SER A 266 -7.74 21.40 22.55
N SER A 267 -8.33 22.22 23.41
CA SER A 267 -9.62 22.88 23.18
C SER A 267 -9.63 23.78 21.94
N HIS A 268 -8.46 24.26 21.51
CA HIS A 268 -8.25 25.05 20.31
C HIS A 268 -7.71 24.19 19.15
N GLY A 269 -8.13 22.92 19.06
CA GLY A 269 -7.52 21.94 18.17
C GLY A 269 -7.71 22.27 16.67
N ILE A 270 -6.86 23.14 16.11
CA ILE A 270 -6.87 23.59 14.71
C ILE A 270 -6.77 22.40 13.74
N LEU A 271 -6.15 21.30 14.18
CA LEU A 271 -5.94 20.11 13.37
C LEU A 271 -7.12 19.12 13.41
N ARG A 272 -8.15 19.36 14.24
CA ARG A 272 -9.38 18.56 14.23
C ARG A 272 -10.29 18.98 13.09
N GLY A 273 -11.23 18.10 12.72
CA GLY A 273 -12.27 18.46 11.77
C GLY A 273 -13.15 19.59 12.32
N VAL A 274 -13.86 20.28 11.42
CA VAL A 274 -14.81 21.36 11.77
C VAL A 274 -15.83 20.90 12.81
N ASN A 275 -16.20 19.62 12.80
CA ASN A 275 -17.15 18.99 13.72
C ASN A 275 -16.49 18.51 15.04
N GLY A 276 -15.21 18.84 15.29
CA GLY A 276 -14.43 18.36 16.43
C GLY A 276 -13.97 16.89 16.33
N GLY A 277 -14.43 16.15 15.32
CA GLY A 277 -14.04 14.76 15.06
C GLY A 277 -12.61 14.62 14.54
N LEU A 278 -11.99 13.48 14.85
CA LEU A 278 -10.67 13.08 14.33
C LEU A 278 -10.77 12.42 12.95
N MET A 279 -11.86 11.70 12.68
CA MET A 279 -12.11 11.09 11.37
C MET A 279 -12.36 12.18 10.32
N HIS A 280 -11.67 12.10 9.19
CA HIS A 280 -11.65 13.14 8.13
C HIS A 280 -11.11 14.52 8.57
N SER A 281 -10.32 14.56 9.66
CA SER A 281 -9.68 15.80 10.12
C SER A 281 -8.46 16.19 9.26
N PRO A 282 -8.05 17.49 9.27
CA PRO A 282 -6.79 17.94 8.71
C PRO A 282 -5.57 17.17 9.24
N PHE A 283 -5.62 16.67 10.48
CA PHE A 283 -4.59 15.82 11.05
C PHE A 283 -4.40 14.52 10.27
N ILE A 284 -5.49 13.76 10.01
CA ILE A 284 -5.42 12.49 9.27
C ILE A 284 -5.06 12.75 7.81
N ALA A 285 -5.69 13.74 7.17
CA ALA A 285 -5.42 14.07 5.77
C ALA A 285 -3.97 14.56 5.56
N GLY A 286 -3.43 15.32 6.51
CA GLY A 286 -2.09 15.89 6.47
C GLY A 286 -1.00 15.04 7.12
N ILE A 287 -1.31 13.83 7.62
CA ILE A 287 -0.39 13.05 8.47
C ILE A 287 0.95 12.78 7.78
N LEU A 288 0.94 12.49 6.48
CA LEU A 288 2.16 12.24 5.72
C LEU A 288 3.05 13.48 5.64
N PHE A 289 2.45 14.66 5.43
CA PHE A 289 3.17 15.93 5.45
C PHE A 289 3.73 16.21 6.85
N LEU A 290 2.95 16.00 7.91
CA LEU A 290 3.41 16.19 9.29
C LEU A 290 4.55 15.24 9.66
N LEU A 291 4.50 13.98 9.24
CA LEU A 291 5.57 13.01 9.46
C LEU A 291 6.83 13.39 8.67
N SER A 292 6.66 13.81 7.41
CA SER A 292 7.77 14.29 6.57
C SER A 292 8.42 15.52 7.18
N LEU A 293 7.63 16.52 7.59
CA LEU A 293 8.11 17.74 8.21
C LEU A 293 8.86 17.43 9.53
N GLY A 294 8.30 16.56 10.37
CA GLY A 294 8.96 16.12 11.61
C GLY A 294 10.27 15.39 11.35
N ALA A 295 10.31 14.49 10.36
CA ALA A 295 11.53 13.82 9.92
C ALA A 295 12.58 14.82 9.39
N GLY A 296 12.14 15.80 8.61
CA GLY A 296 12.99 16.88 8.11
C GLY A 296 13.59 17.71 9.25
N ILE A 297 12.76 18.21 10.17
CA ILE A 297 13.20 19.01 11.32
C ILE A 297 14.18 18.23 12.21
N THR A 298 13.90 16.97 12.49
CA THR A 298 14.81 16.12 13.29
C THR A 298 16.11 15.82 12.54
N GLY A 299 16.02 15.60 11.22
CA GLY A 299 17.16 15.48 10.32
C GLY A 299 18.05 16.72 10.30
N ILE A 300 17.46 17.92 10.27
CA ILE A 300 18.14 19.21 10.32
C ILE A 300 18.84 19.38 11.67
N ALA A 301 18.13 19.15 12.77
CA ALA A 301 18.68 19.23 14.12
C ALA A 301 19.89 18.29 14.27
N TYR A 302 19.81 17.06 13.75
CA TYR A 302 20.92 16.12 13.73
C TYR A 302 22.08 16.62 12.86
N GLY A 303 21.80 17.10 11.66
CA GLY A 303 22.80 17.55 10.69
C GLY A 303 23.67 18.67 11.25
N PHE A 304 23.05 19.71 11.82
CA PHE A 304 23.79 20.83 12.43
C PHE A 304 24.51 20.42 13.71
N SER A 305 23.86 19.66 14.60
CA SER A 305 24.48 19.25 15.87
C SER A 305 25.62 18.23 15.72
N SER A 306 25.58 17.39 14.69
CA SER A 306 26.68 16.47 14.35
C SER A 306 27.82 17.16 13.58
N GLY A 307 27.59 18.36 13.05
CA GLY A 307 28.53 19.12 12.22
C GLY A 307 28.59 18.65 10.76
N ARG A 308 27.62 17.82 10.33
CA ARG A 308 27.45 17.42 8.92
C ARG A 308 26.89 18.56 8.08
N TYR A 309 25.96 19.33 8.64
CA TYR A 309 25.45 20.55 8.00
C TYR A 309 26.15 21.75 8.60
N ARG A 310 26.62 22.63 7.72
CA ARG A 310 27.29 23.89 8.05
C ARG A 310 26.48 25.09 7.57
N SER A 311 25.66 24.90 6.52
CA SER A 311 24.84 25.94 5.92
C SER A 311 23.45 25.41 5.53
N ASP A 312 22.55 26.32 5.20
CA ASP A 312 21.24 26.03 4.62
C ASP A 312 21.35 25.29 3.28
N ASN A 313 22.40 25.54 2.49
CA ASN A 313 22.66 24.82 1.25
C ASN A 313 22.76 23.29 1.45
N ASP A 314 23.33 22.84 2.58
CA ASP A 314 23.43 21.41 2.88
C ASP A 314 22.04 20.77 3.14
N VAL A 315 21.10 21.58 3.65
CA VAL A 315 19.70 21.18 3.83
C VAL A 315 19.01 21.07 2.48
N ILE A 316 19.21 22.05 1.60
CA ILE A 316 18.66 22.04 0.22
C ILE A 316 19.22 20.86 -0.58
N GLU A 317 20.50 20.53 -0.41
CA GLU A 317 21.08 19.33 -1.03
C GLU A 317 20.41 18.05 -0.51
N GLY A 318 20.14 17.97 0.79
CA GLY A 318 19.37 16.87 1.39
C GLY A 318 17.94 16.75 0.84
N LEU A 319 17.28 17.87 0.53
CA LEU A 319 15.97 17.89 -0.15
C LEU A 319 16.06 17.46 -1.63
N THR A 320 17.17 17.78 -2.28
CA THR A 320 17.38 17.55 -3.72
C THR A 320 17.83 16.12 -4.03
N GLN A 321 18.58 15.48 -3.13
CA GLN A 321 19.14 14.14 -3.33
C GLN A 321 18.07 13.08 -3.66
N PRO A 322 16.94 12.97 -2.93
CA PRO A 322 15.89 12.03 -3.28
C PRO A 322 15.26 12.31 -4.64
N MET A 323 15.14 13.58 -5.05
CA MET A 323 14.55 13.94 -6.33
C MET A 323 15.35 13.38 -7.51
N LYS A 324 16.68 13.29 -7.38
CA LYS A 324 17.55 12.63 -8.37
C LYS A 324 17.24 11.13 -8.49
N LEU A 325 16.98 10.46 -7.37
CA LEU A 325 16.61 9.04 -7.35
C LEU A 325 15.22 8.82 -7.95
N LEU A 326 14.29 9.76 -7.72
CA LEU A 326 12.92 9.70 -8.25
C LEU A 326 12.81 10.05 -9.74
N GLY A 327 13.90 10.41 -10.44
CA GLY A 327 13.83 10.70 -11.88
C GLY A 327 13.20 9.57 -12.70
N VAL A 328 13.59 8.32 -12.41
CA VAL A 328 12.98 7.12 -13.05
C VAL A 328 11.54 6.91 -12.58
N TYR A 329 11.25 7.21 -11.31
CA TYR A 329 9.89 7.12 -10.76
C TYR A 329 8.93 8.07 -11.49
N PHE A 330 9.32 9.32 -11.76
CA PHE A 330 8.46 10.28 -12.47
C PHE A 330 8.08 9.81 -13.87
N VAL A 331 9.02 9.22 -14.61
CA VAL A 331 8.74 8.66 -15.93
C VAL A 331 7.75 7.50 -15.83
N ILE A 332 7.96 6.57 -14.89
CA ILE A 332 7.05 5.43 -14.73
C ILE A 332 5.67 5.91 -14.25
N ALA A 333 5.61 6.82 -13.29
CA ALA A 333 4.38 7.39 -12.74
C ALA A 333 3.57 8.14 -13.80
N PHE A 334 4.22 8.83 -14.75
CA PHE A 334 3.53 9.48 -15.87
C PHE A 334 2.73 8.48 -16.69
N PHE A 335 3.37 7.41 -17.19
CA PHE A 335 2.67 6.41 -18.00
C PHE A 335 1.64 5.62 -17.19
N ALA A 336 1.93 5.34 -15.91
CA ALA A 336 0.98 4.70 -15.02
C ALA A 336 -0.28 5.56 -14.83
N ALA A 337 -0.13 6.86 -14.56
CA ALA A 337 -1.24 7.79 -14.39
C ALA A 337 -2.12 7.87 -15.64
N GLN A 338 -1.53 7.91 -16.84
CA GLN A 338 -2.32 7.88 -18.07
C GLN A 338 -3.08 6.57 -18.23
N MET A 339 -2.44 5.44 -17.97
CA MET A 339 -3.06 4.13 -18.07
C MET A 339 -4.25 3.99 -17.11
N PHE A 340 -4.09 4.37 -15.84
CA PHE A 340 -5.18 4.34 -14.87
C PHE A 340 -6.34 5.24 -15.25
N ALA A 341 -6.05 6.48 -15.64
CA ALA A 341 -7.08 7.43 -16.03
C ALA A 341 -7.84 6.96 -17.28
N CYS A 342 -7.14 6.38 -18.26
CA CYS A 342 -7.77 5.77 -19.44
C CYS A 342 -8.68 4.59 -19.05
N PHE A 343 -8.21 3.72 -18.16
CA PHE A 343 -8.95 2.55 -17.72
C PHE A 343 -10.23 2.95 -16.97
N GLU A 344 -10.12 3.90 -16.04
CA GLU A 344 -11.25 4.45 -15.28
C GLU A 344 -12.25 5.21 -16.17
N TYR A 345 -11.76 6.04 -17.10
CA TYR A 345 -12.61 6.77 -18.06
C TYR A 345 -13.39 5.81 -18.96
N SER A 346 -12.77 4.72 -19.40
CA SER A 346 -13.43 3.70 -20.23
C SER A 346 -14.46 2.86 -19.47
N HIS A 347 -14.47 2.93 -18.13
CA HIS A 347 -15.31 2.10 -17.24
C HIS A 347 -15.12 0.58 -17.41
N LEU A 348 -14.03 0.15 -18.05
CA LEU A 348 -13.71 -1.26 -18.24
C LEU A 348 -13.46 -1.97 -16.91
N ASP A 349 -12.85 -1.27 -15.94
CA ASP A 349 -12.62 -1.76 -14.58
C ASP A 349 -13.94 -2.17 -13.90
N LYS A 350 -14.93 -1.29 -13.93
CA LYS A 350 -16.26 -1.52 -13.34
C LYS A 350 -17.02 -2.61 -14.08
N CYS A 351 -17.00 -2.59 -15.42
CA CYS A 351 -17.73 -3.56 -16.22
C CYS A 351 -17.22 -4.99 -15.98
N LEU A 352 -15.89 -5.19 -16.01
CA LEU A 352 -15.29 -6.49 -15.73
C LEU A 352 -15.61 -6.99 -14.33
N ALA A 353 -15.58 -6.09 -13.33
CA ALA A 353 -15.82 -6.46 -11.95
C ALA A 353 -17.29 -6.82 -11.68
N ILE A 354 -18.25 -6.09 -12.24
CA ILE A 354 -19.67 -6.38 -12.06
C ILE A 354 -20.09 -7.62 -12.85
N MET A 355 -19.65 -7.77 -14.11
CA MET A 355 -19.94 -9.00 -14.88
C MET A 355 -19.38 -10.25 -14.20
N GLY A 356 -18.18 -10.14 -13.61
CA GLY A 356 -17.61 -11.22 -12.80
C GLY A 356 -18.41 -11.48 -11.53
N ALA A 357 -18.95 -10.44 -10.90
CA ALA A 357 -19.77 -10.57 -9.71
C ALA A 357 -21.12 -11.24 -10.00
N ASP A 358 -21.79 -10.85 -11.09
CA ASP A 358 -23.05 -11.45 -11.56
C ASP A 358 -22.88 -12.93 -11.94
N LEU A 359 -21.75 -13.25 -12.57
CA LEU A 359 -21.41 -14.65 -12.85
C LEU A 359 -21.26 -15.44 -11.54
N LEU A 360 -20.63 -14.85 -10.51
CA LEU A 360 -20.41 -15.53 -9.24
C LEU A 360 -21.70 -15.71 -8.45
N SER A 361 -22.57 -14.69 -8.43
CA SER A 361 -23.83 -14.70 -7.71
C SER A 361 -24.87 -15.62 -8.34
N SER A 362 -24.71 -15.99 -9.61
CA SER A 362 -25.54 -16.99 -10.28
C SER A 362 -25.33 -18.42 -9.77
N PHE A 363 -24.22 -18.69 -9.08
CA PHE A 363 -23.99 -19.97 -8.42
C PHE A 363 -24.61 -19.96 -7.02
N GLU A 364 -25.31 -21.03 -6.65
CA GLU A 364 -25.83 -21.26 -5.29
C GLU A 364 -25.01 -22.33 -4.54
N PRO A 365 -23.73 -22.09 -4.19
CA PRO A 365 -22.94 -23.03 -3.41
C PRO A 365 -23.35 -22.99 -1.92
N ALA A 366 -22.86 -23.95 -1.12
CA ALA A 366 -23.00 -23.89 0.33
C ALA A 366 -22.38 -22.61 0.93
N PRO A 367 -22.85 -22.10 2.08
CA PRO A 367 -22.40 -20.83 2.66
C PRO A 367 -20.88 -20.68 2.80
N LEU A 368 -20.19 -21.73 3.24
CA LEU A 368 -18.74 -21.71 3.40
C LEU A 368 -18.01 -21.65 2.06
N SER A 369 -18.45 -22.44 1.06
CA SER A 369 -17.84 -22.44 -0.27
C SER A 369 -18.12 -21.14 -1.00
N ALA A 370 -19.27 -20.52 -0.78
CA ALA A 370 -19.59 -19.17 -1.28
C ALA A 370 -18.58 -18.13 -0.78
N LEU A 371 -18.27 -18.14 0.52
CA LEU A 371 -17.28 -17.22 1.12
C LEU A 371 -15.87 -17.46 0.59
N VAL A 372 -15.44 -18.71 0.47
CA VAL A 372 -14.11 -19.04 -0.09
C VAL A 372 -14.03 -18.61 -1.55
N LEU A 373 -15.06 -18.90 -2.35
CA LEU A 373 -15.14 -18.49 -3.74
C LEU A 373 -15.13 -16.97 -3.89
N PHE A 374 -15.80 -16.27 -2.98
CA PHE A 374 -15.81 -14.82 -2.92
C PHE A 374 -14.44 -14.22 -2.53
N ILE A 375 -13.69 -14.85 -1.62
CA ILE A 375 -12.29 -14.47 -1.34
C ILE A 375 -11.43 -14.59 -2.60
N LEU A 376 -11.54 -15.72 -3.31
CA LEU A 376 -10.78 -15.97 -4.55
C LEU A 376 -11.17 -15.00 -5.67
N PHE A 377 -12.47 -14.73 -5.80
CA PHE A 377 -12.99 -13.75 -6.74
C PHE A 377 -12.45 -12.35 -6.44
N THR A 378 -12.54 -11.90 -5.18
CA THR A 378 -12.01 -10.60 -4.76
C THR A 378 -10.50 -10.51 -5.01
N ALA A 379 -9.76 -11.58 -4.72
CA ALA A 379 -8.33 -11.68 -4.99
C ALA A 379 -8.00 -11.56 -6.49
N PHE A 380 -8.84 -12.12 -7.36
CA PHE A 380 -8.71 -12.00 -8.81
C PHE A 380 -9.05 -10.60 -9.31
N ILE A 381 -10.19 -10.03 -8.88
CA ILE A 381 -10.58 -8.66 -9.24
C ILE A 381 -9.54 -7.65 -8.76
N ASN A 382 -8.89 -7.88 -7.62
CA ASN A 382 -7.82 -7.02 -7.14
C ASN A 382 -6.59 -6.95 -8.08
N LEU A 383 -6.38 -7.95 -8.94
CA LEU A 383 -5.32 -7.89 -9.95
C LEU A 383 -5.61 -6.87 -11.05
N ILE A 384 -6.88 -6.46 -11.20
CA ILE A 384 -7.37 -5.54 -12.22
C ILE A 384 -7.68 -4.19 -11.59
N MET A 385 -8.43 -4.20 -10.49
CA MET A 385 -8.92 -3.02 -9.79
C MET A 385 -8.25 -2.88 -8.42
N VAL A 386 -7.41 -1.86 -8.27
CA VAL A 386 -6.52 -1.74 -7.11
C VAL A 386 -7.21 -1.11 -5.90
N SER A 387 -8.12 -0.17 -6.13
CA SER A 387 -8.78 0.57 -5.05
C SER A 387 -9.76 -0.33 -4.28
N ALA A 388 -9.45 -0.58 -3.01
CA ALA A 388 -10.29 -1.38 -2.11
C ALA A 388 -11.68 -0.73 -1.92
N THR A 389 -11.73 0.58 -1.66
CA THR A 389 -13.00 1.30 -1.46
C THR A 389 -13.85 1.32 -2.73
N SER A 390 -13.22 1.52 -3.89
CA SER A 390 -13.94 1.55 -5.17
C SER A 390 -14.47 0.17 -5.55
N LYS A 391 -13.72 -0.92 -5.27
CA LYS A 391 -14.23 -2.30 -5.43
C LYS A 391 -15.40 -2.58 -4.51
N TRP A 392 -15.21 -2.27 -3.22
CA TRP A 392 -16.21 -2.58 -2.21
C TRP A 392 -17.51 -1.82 -2.44
N ALA A 393 -17.44 -0.59 -2.96
CA ALA A 393 -18.60 0.23 -3.30
C ALA A 393 -19.66 -0.55 -4.09
N PHE A 394 -19.33 -1.20 -5.20
CA PHE A 394 -20.33 -1.96 -5.95
C PHE A 394 -20.45 -3.43 -5.51
N MET A 395 -19.34 -4.06 -5.08
CA MET A 395 -19.37 -5.46 -4.64
C MET A 395 -20.25 -5.65 -3.39
N SER A 396 -20.27 -4.69 -2.47
CA SER A 396 -21.08 -4.78 -1.26
C SER A 396 -22.58 -4.87 -1.59
N PHE A 397 -23.06 -4.08 -2.55
CA PHE A 397 -24.48 -4.05 -2.97
C PHE A 397 -24.90 -5.30 -3.76
N ILE A 398 -23.96 -6.07 -4.32
CA ILE A 398 -24.26 -7.36 -4.97
C ILE A 398 -24.19 -8.50 -3.95
N PHE A 399 -23.07 -8.58 -3.22
CA PHE A 399 -22.74 -9.76 -2.42
C PHE A 399 -23.35 -9.75 -1.02
N ILE A 400 -23.54 -8.60 -0.38
CA ILE A 400 -24.16 -8.57 0.95
C ILE A 400 -25.61 -9.08 0.89
N PRO A 401 -26.47 -8.66 -0.07
CA PRO A 401 -27.81 -9.23 -0.21
C PRO A 401 -27.78 -10.74 -0.49
N MET A 402 -26.89 -11.19 -1.38
CA MET A 402 -26.71 -12.60 -1.69
C MET A 402 -26.34 -13.41 -0.43
N PHE A 403 -25.37 -12.94 0.34
CA PHE A 403 -24.93 -13.60 1.58
C PHE A 403 -25.98 -13.55 2.69
N ALA A 404 -26.78 -12.48 2.77
CA ALA A 404 -27.86 -12.37 3.72
C ALA A 404 -28.95 -13.43 3.49
N GLN A 405 -29.27 -13.75 2.22
CA GLN A 405 -30.20 -14.86 1.90
C GLN A 405 -29.69 -16.22 2.37
N MET A 406 -28.37 -16.37 2.48
CA MET A 406 -27.70 -17.58 2.99
C MET A 406 -27.51 -17.56 4.52
N GLY A 407 -28.01 -16.53 5.22
CA GLY A 407 -27.86 -16.35 6.66
C GLY A 407 -26.46 -15.89 7.11
N ILE A 408 -25.64 -15.35 6.21
CA ILE A 408 -24.31 -14.82 6.52
C ILE A 408 -24.43 -13.33 6.86
N SER A 409 -23.82 -12.89 7.97
CA SER A 409 -23.83 -11.49 8.37
C SER A 409 -22.92 -10.61 7.48
N PRO A 410 -23.25 -9.32 7.31
CA PRO A 410 -22.44 -8.39 6.53
C PRO A 410 -20.98 -8.29 6.99
N ASP A 411 -20.73 -8.40 8.30
CA ASP A 411 -19.37 -8.34 8.87
C ASP A 411 -18.46 -9.47 8.35
N ILE A 412 -19.03 -10.66 8.17
CA ILE A 412 -18.33 -11.84 7.66
C ILE A 412 -18.01 -11.65 6.17
N ALA A 413 -18.96 -11.11 5.40
CA ALA A 413 -18.76 -10.79 4.00
C ALA A 413 -17.67 -9.72 3.81
N GLN A 414 -17.68 -8.66 4.63
CA GLN A 414 -16.64 -7.64 4.64
C GLN A 414 -15.27 -8.23 5.00
N CYS A 415 -15.21 -9.12 5.98
CA CYS A 415 -13.98 -9.80 6.36
C CYS A 415 -13.41 -10.63 5.20
N ALA A 416 -14.27 -11.40 4.52
CA ALA A 416 -13.89 -12.17 3.33
C ALA A 416 -13.37 -11.28 2.19
N PHE A 417 -14.03 -10.15 1.94
CA PHE A 417 -13.56 -9.16 0.97
C PHE A 417 -12.14 -8.65 1.30
N ARG A 418 -11.91 -8.29 2.56
CA ARG A 418 -10.61 -7.75 3.02
C ARG A 418 -9.45 -8.73 2.86
N ILE A 419 -9.70 -10.02 3.07
CA ILE A 419 -8.70 -11.08 2.84
C ILE A 419 -8.30 -11.14 1.36
N GLY A 420 -9.30 -11.18 0.46
CA GLY A 420 -9.06 -11.27 -0.97
C GLY A 420 -8.37 -10.02 -1.52
N ASP A 421 -8.85 -8.85 -1.11
CA ASP A 421 -8.30 -7.54 -1.49
C ASP A 421 -6.82 -7.41 -1.11
N SER A 422 -6.47 -7.74 0.13
CA SER A 422 -5.10 -7.54 0.61
C SER A 422 -4.12 -8.59 0.07
N SER A 423 -4.54 -9.85 -0.04
CA SER A 423 -3.62 -10.97 -0.35
C SER A 423 -2.90 -10.84 -1.69
N THR A 424 -3.51 -10.23 -2.71
CA THR A 424 -2.94 -10.11 -4.07
C THR A 424 -2.30 -8.78 -4.40
N ASN A 425 -2.31 -7.81 -3.47
CA ASN A 425 -1.74 -6.48 -3.66
C ASN A 425 -0.25 -6.49 -4.06
N ALA A 426 0.53 -7.46 -3.57
CA ALA A 426 1.95 -7.57 -3.88
C ALA A 426 2.26 -8.09 -5.30
N ILE A 427 1.28 -8.66 -5.99
CA ILE A 427 1.43 -9.13 -7.38
C ILE A 427 0.65 -8.28 -8.38
N THR A 428 -0.26 -7.43 -7.93
CA THR A 428 -1.06 -6.56 -8.79
C THR A 428 -0.16 -5.68 -9.67
N PRO A 429 -0.19 -5.84 -11.01
CA PRO A 429 0.62 -5.04 -11.94
C PRO A 429 0.27 -3.55 -11.89
N PHE A 430 -0.97 -3.29 -11.49
CA PHE A 430 -1.63 -2.01 -11.38
C PHE A 430 -1.45 -1.35 -10.00
N MET A 431 -0.64 -1.91 -9.11
CA MET A 431 -0.42 -1.30 -7.80
C MET A 431 0.24 0.08 -7.94
N PHE A 432 -0.41 1.11 -7.38
CA PHE A 432 -0.01 2.51 -7.48
C PHE A 432 1.44 2.79 -7.05
N TYR A 433 1.95 2.08 -6.04
CA TYR A 433 3.31 2.25 -5.51
C TYR A 433 4.35 1.33 -6.16
N MET A 434 3.96 0.47 -7.10
CA MET A 434 4.90 -0.41 -7.82
C MET A 434 6.07 0.34 -8.47
N PRO A 435 5.87 1.50 -9.14
CA PRO A 435 6.96 2.30 -9.70
C PRO A 435 8.03 2.70 -8.66
N LEU A 436 7.61 3.03 -7.45
CA LEU A 436 8.50 3.42 -6.35
C LEU A 436 9.34 2.23 -5.90
N VAL A 437 8.70 1.07 -5.70
CA VAL A 437 9.38 -0.17 -5.30
C VAL A 437 10.46 -0.55 -6.33
N LEU A 438 10.13 -0.52 -7.62
CA LEU A 438 11.08 -0.83 -8.68
C LEU A 438 12.25 0.15 -8.74
N THR A 439 12.00 1.44 -8.47
CA THR A 439 13.05 2.46 -8.41
C THR A 439 14.05 2.15 -7.30
N TYR A 440 13.56 1.82 -6.10
CA TYR A 440 14.42 1.40 -4.99
C TYR A 440 15.17 0.10 -5.26
N MET A 441 14.53 -0.91 -5.84
CA MET A 441 15.22 -2.14 -6.20
C MET A 441 16.35 -1.88 -7.21
N ARG A 442 16.11 -1.00 -8.19
CA ARG A 442 17.10 -0.63 -9.21
C ARG A 442 18.29 0.15 -8.70
N GLN A 443 18.16 0.80 -7.54
CA GLN A 443 19.28 1.42 -6.85
C GLN A 443 20.33 0.37 -6.43
N TYR A 444 19.90 -0.85 -6.09
CA TYR A 444 20.78 -1.93 -5.65
C TYR A 444 21.12 -2.91 -6.78
N ASP A 445 20.20 -3.14 -7.72
CA ASP A 445 20.41 -4.00 -8.89
C ASP A 445 19.73 -3.43 -10.14
N LYS A 446 20.55 -2.93 -11.08
CA LYS A 446 20.10 -2.33 -12.34
C LYS A 446 19.35 -3.30 -13.26
N GLN A 447 19.51 -4.61 -13.10
CA GLN A 447 18.85 -5.63 -13.93
C GLN A 447 17.42 -5.94 -13.48
N VAL A 448 16.96 -5.35 -12.37
CA VAL A 448 15.60 -5.59 -11.86
C VAL A 448 14.54 -5.07 -12.83
N THR A 449 13.62 -5.98 -13.15
CA THR A 449 12.40 -5.74 -13.95
C THR A 449 11.15 -6.07 -13.12
N TYR A 450 9.97 -5.68 -13.64
CA TYR A 450 8.70 -6.05 -13.02
C TYR A 450 8.55 -7.58 -12.83
N GLY A 451 8.95 -8.38 -13.82
CA GLY A 451 8.95 -9.84 -13.68
C GLY A 451 9.87 -10.38 -12.59
N THR A 452 10.93 -9.64 -12.25
CA THR A 452 11.79 -9.99 -11.11
C THR A 452 11.08 -9.74 -9.79
N LEU A 453 10.37 -8.60 -9.66
CA LEU A 453 9.52 -8.32 -8.50
C LEU A 453 8.44 -9.40 -8.36
N LEU A 454 7.68 -9.68 -9.42
CA LEU A 454 6.62 -10.69 -9.43
C LEU A 454 7.17 -12.08 -9.10
N LYS A 455 8.34 -12.46 -9.63
CA LYS A 455 9.03 -13.72 -9.30
C LYS A 455 9.28 -13.85 -7.80
N TYR A 456 9.57 -12.76 -7.10
CA TYR A 456 9.79 -12.77 -5.66
C TYR A 456 8.50 -12.64 -4.85
N THR A 457 7.49 -11.91 -5.33
CA THR A 457 6.27 -11.61 -4.56
C THR A 457 5.16 -12.65 -4.73
N TRP A 458 5.10 -13.40 -5.83
CA TRP A 458 3.99 -14.34 -6.08
C TRP A 458 3.82 -15.42 -5.01
N ARG A 459 4.93 -15.94 -4.46
CA ARG A 459 4.88 -16.95 -3.39
C ARG A 459 4.31 -16.39 -2.10
N TYR A 460 4.59 -15.12 -1.81
CA TYR A 460 3.99 -14.43 -0.67
C TYR A 460 2.50 -14.28 -0.86
N SER A 461 2.07 -13.79 -2.02
CA SER A 461 0.64 -13.59 -2.29
C SER A 461 -0.15 -14.89 -2.20
N VAL A 462 0.31 -15.97 -2.85
CA VAL A 462 -0.36 -17.27 -2.79
C VAL A 462 -0.31 -17.89 -1.39
N GLY A 463 0.84 -17.80 -0.71
CA GLY A 463 1.00 -18.32 0.65
C GLY A 463 0.12 -17.61 1.67
N ILE A 464 0.01 -16.28 1.56
CA ILE A 464 -0.87 -15.47 2.41
C ILE A 464 -2.33 -15.75 2.07
N LEU A 465 -2.72 -15.76 0.79
CA LEU A 465 -4.10 -16.07 0.38
C LEU A 465 -4.55 -17.43 0.93
N ALA A 466 -3.75 -18.47 0.76
CA ALA A 466 -4.10 -19.82 1.21
C ALA A 466 -4.18 -19.92 2.75
N ALA A 467 -3.17 -19.41 3.45
CA ALA A 467 -3.13 -19.51 4.91
C ALA A 467 -4.13 -18.59 5.60
N TRP A 468 -4.39 -17.40 5.04
CA TRP A 468 -5.37 -16.46 5.58
C TRP A 468 -6.80 -16.92 5.30
N THR A 469 -7.06 -17.53 4.14
CA THR A 469 -8.34 -18.21 3.86
C THR A 469 -8.54 -19.40 4.80
N LEU A 470 -7.51 -20.21 5.06
CA LEU A 470 -7.60 -21.31 6.02
C LEU A 470 -7.88 -20.79 7.44
N PHE A 471 -7.21 -19.72 7.85
CA PHE A 471 -7.44 -19.08 9.12
C PHE A 471 -8.88 -18.54 9.26
N PHE A 472 -9.41 -17.94 8.19
CA PHE A 472 -10.81 -17.51 8.10
C PHE A 472 -11.79 -18.68 8.22
N ILE A 473 -11.55 -19.79 7.52
CA ILE A 473 -12.40 -20.99 7.61
C ILE A 473 -12.44 -21.51 9.05
N ILE A 474 -11.29 -21.62 9.72
CA ILE A 474 -11.21 -22.07 11.11
C ILE A 474 -11.99 -21.11 12.02
N TRP A 475 -11.79 -19.80 11.86
CA TRP A 475 -12.48 -18.78 12.66
C TRP A 475 -14.01 -18.82 12.48
N TYR A 476 -14.45 -18.97 11.23
CA TYR A 476 -15.86 -19.07 10.87
C TYR A 476 -16.51 -20.34 11.45
N LEU A 477 -15.83 -21.49 11.36
CA LEU A 477 -16.33 -22.76 11.92
C LEU A 477 -16.41 -22.74 13.45
N LEU A 478 -15.47 -22.06 14.11
CA LEU A 478 -15.48 -21.86 15.56
C LEU A 478 -16.53 -20.83 16.02
N ARG A 479 -17.21 -20.14 15.09
CA ARG A 479 -18.21 -19.09 15.36
C ARG A 479 -17.69 -18.00 16.31
N ILE A 480 -16.40 -17.70 16.23
CA ILE A 480 -15.78 -16.63 17.02
C ILE A 480 -16.25 -15.29 16.43
N PRO A 481 -16.66 -14.31 17.24
CA PRO A 481 -17.05 -12.99 16.72
C PRO A 481 -15.91 -12.37 15.89
N MET A 482 -16.26 -11.76 14.77
CA MET A 482 -15.28 -11.12 13.87
C MET A 482 -14.70 -9.84 14.50
N GLY A 483 -15.46 -9.19 15.36
CA GLY A 483 -15.13 -7.93 16.01
C GLY A 483 -16.17 -7.58 17.08
N LEU A 484 -16.19 -6.29 17.44
CA LEU A 484 -17.14 -5.74 18.41
C LEU A 484 -18.47 -5.40 17.75
#